data_AF-A0A2D4PKI4-F1
#
_entry.id   AF-A0A2D4PKI4-F1
#
_cell.length_a   1.000
_cell.length_b   1.000
_cell.length_c   1.000
_cell.angle_alpha   90.00
_cell.angle_beta   90.00
_cell.angle_gamma   90.00
#
_symmetry.space_group_name_H-M   'P 1'
#
loop_
_entity.id
_entity.type
_entity.pdbx_description
1 polymer ?
#
loop_
_entity_poly.entity_id
_entity_poly.type
_entity_poly.pdbx_seq_one_letter_code
_entity_poly.pdbx_strand_id
1 'polypeptide(L)'
;TPILRELHWLPIGLRAQFKVLVITFKALHGSGPSYLRDRLLMHESLRPIRSHRLGLLWVPSTSQCRLAGPRGRAFSVAAPVLWNQLPPGVRTIPTLLAFRKAI
;
A
#
# COMPACT_ATOMS: atom_id res chain seq x y z
N THR A 1 5.06 30.95 1.35
CA THR A 1 3.84 31.77 1.26
C THR A 1 2.88 31.36 2.37
N PRO A 2 2.22 32.32 3.05
CA PRO A 2 1.35 32.07 4.21
C PRO A 2 0.16 31.13 3.90
N ILE A 3 -0.29 31.08 2.64
CA ILE A 3 -1.35 30.20 2.14
C ILE A 3 -1.01 28.68 2.28
N LEU A 4 0.26 28.29 2.16
CA LEU A 4 0.67 26.88 2.31
C LEU A 4 0.67 26.41 3.78
N ARG A 5 0.73 27.36 4.73
CA ARG A 5 0.75 27.09 6.18
C ARG A 5 -0.65 26.85 6.74
N GLU A 6 -1.66 27.49 6.16
CA GLU A 6 -3.08 27.30 6.50
C GLU A 6 -3.62 25.97 5.97
N LEU A 7 -3.11 25.49 4.82
CA LEU A 7 -3.41 24.15 4.29
C LEU A 7 -2.50 23.02 4.80
N HIS A 8 -1.71 23.23 5.86
CA HIS A 8 -0.74 22.24 6.35
C HIS A 8 -1.37 21.03 7.09
N TRP A 9 -2.68 21.06 7.35
CA TRP A 9 -3.36 20.22 8.36
C TRP A 9 -3.39 18.71 8.10
N LEU A 10 -2.57 18.19 7.18
CA LEU A 10 -2.14 16.80 7.21
C LEU A 10 -0.66 16.74 6.81
N PRO A 11 0.25 16.23 7.67
CA PRO A 11 1.67 16.05 7.37
C PRO A 11 1.90 15.42 5.99
N ILE A 12 2.86 15.95 5.24
CA ILE A 12 3.12 15.50 3.85
C ILE A 12 3.45 14.00 3.76
N GLY A 13 4.05 13.43 4.80
CA GLY A 13 4.27 11.99 4.92
C GLY A 13 2.97 11.19 4.90
N LEU A 14 1.95 11.63 5.65
CA LEU A 14 0.65 10.97 5.67
C LEU A 14 -0.07 11.11 4.33
N ARG A 15 0.04 12.27 3.66
CA ARG A 15 -0.49 12.46 2.29
C ARG A 15 0.16 11.52 1.29
N ALA A 16 1.47 11.32 1.37
CA ALA A 16 2.19 10.39 0.50
C ALA A 16 1.74 8.94 0.76
N GLN A 17 1.65 8.53 2.03
CA GLN A 17 1.17 7.19 2.40
C GLN A 17 -0.26 6.94 1.92
N PHE A 18 -1.17 7.89 2.13
CA PHE A 18 -2.55 7.80 1.65
C PHE A 18 -2.61 7.61 0.12
N LYS A 19 -1.83 8.40 -0.64
CA LYS A 19 -1.77 8.25 -2.11
C LYS A 19 -1.24 6.88 -2.52
N VAL A 20 -0.19 6.39 -1.88
CA VAL A 20 0.35 5.05 -2.16
C VAL A 20 -0.72 3.99 -1.89
N LEU A 21 -1.38 4.02 -0.74
CA LEU A 21 -2.45 3.07 -0.38
C LEU A 21 -3.62 3.08 -1.36
N VAL A 22 -4.07 4.27 -1.78
CA VAL A 22 -5.15 4.41 -2.78
C VAL A 22 -4.72 3.85 -4.15
N ILE A 23 -3.48 4.09 -4.57
CA ILE A 23 -2.95 3.53 -5.83
C ILE A 23 -2.85 2.00 -5.72
N THR A 24 -2.35 1.48 -4.60
CA THR A 24 -2.30 0.04 -4.32
C THR A 24 -3.70 -0.58 -4.42
N PHE A 25 -4.70 -0.01 -3.74
CA PHE A 25 -6.08 -0.49 -3.79
C PHE A 25 -6.58 -0.60 -5.24
N LYS A 26 -6.39 0.47 -6.03
CA LYS A 26 -6.83 0.51 -7.44
C LYS A 26 -6.12 -0.56 -8.27
N ALA A 27 -4.82 -0.74 -8.08
CA ALA A 27 -4.04 -1.75 -8.79
C ALA A 27 -4.53 -3.17 -8.47
N LEU A 28 -4.87 -3.45 -7.20
CA LEU A 28 -5.39 -4.76 -6.78
C LEU A 28 -6.80 -5.03 -7.31
N HIS A 29 -7.65 -4.01 -7.40
CA HIS A 29 -9.05 -4.12 -7.85
C HIS A 29 -9.22 -3.88 -9.36
N GLY A 30 -8.13 -3.87 -10.13
CA GLY A 30 -8.18 -3.74 -11.60
C GLY A 30 -8.59 -2.37 -12.13
N SER A 31 -8.77 -1.37 -11.26
CA SER A 31 -9.07 0.02 -11.65
C SER A 31 -7.81 0.88 -11.81
N GLY A 32 -6.62 0.32 -11.55
CA GLY A 32 -5.33 0.97 -11.71
C GLY A 32 -4.56 0.42 -12.92
N PRO A 33 -3.43 1.04 -13.27
CA PRO A 33 -2.56 0.53 -14.33
C PRO A 33 -2.08 -0.90 -14.07
N SER A 34 -2.17 -1.76 -15.08
CA SER A 34 -1.77 -3.18 -15.00
C SER A 34 -0.31 -3.35 -14.56
N TYR A 35 0.60 -2.52 -15.08
CA TYR A 35 2.01 -2.58 -14.72
C TYR A 35 2.28 -2.37 -13.21
N LEU A 36 1.38 -1.71 -12.48
CA LEU A 36 1.51 -1.58 -11.01
C LEU A 36 1.04 -2.85 -10.31
N ARG A 37 -0.04 -3.46 -10.79
CA ARG A 37 -0.53 -4.75 -10.30
C ARG A 37 0.53 -5.82 -10.46
N ASP A 38 1.22 -5.85 -11.61
CA ASP A 38 2.28 -6.84 -11.90
C ASP A 38 3.49 -6.71 -10.96
N ARG A 39 3.65 -5.56 -10.31
CA ARG A 39 4.70 -5.31 -9.29
C ARG A 39 4.26 -5.67 -7.88
N LEU A 40 2.97 -5.99 -7.67
CA LEU A 40 2.41 -6.37 -6.38
C LEU A 40 2.14 -7.88 -6.38
N LEU A 41 2.96 -8.62 -5.65
CA LEU A 41 2.77 -10.06 -5.50
C LEU A 41 1.87 -10.31 -4.28
N MET A 42 0.77 -11.06 -4.50
CA MET A 42 -0.08 -11.50 -3.39
C MET A 42 0.66 -12.49 -2.52
N HIS A 43 0.44 -12.43 -1.21
CA HIS A 43 0.98 -13.44 -0.31
C HIS A 43 0.13 -14.71 -0.40
N GLU A 44 0.53 -15.63 -1.28
CA GLU A 44 -0.05 -16.97 -1.35
C GLU A 44 0.49 -17.81 -0.18
N SER A 45 -0.24 -17.84 0.92
CA SER A 45 0.08 -18.78 1.99
C SER A 45 -0.38 -20.18 1.58
N LEU A 46 0.56 -21.12 1.46
CA LEU A 46 0.27 -22.57 1.28
C LEU A 46 -0.56 -23.18 2.43
N ARG A 47 -0.77 -22.43 3.52
CA ARG A 47 -1.56 -22.85 4.69
C ARG A 47 -2.55 -21.75 5.12
N PRO A 48 -3.86 -21.94 4.93
CA PRO A 48 -4.90 -20.92 5.18
C PRO A 48 -5.33 -20.87 6.65
N ILE A 49 -4.40 -20.57 7.57
CA ILE A 49 -4.66 -20.86 9.01
C ILE A 49 -4.98 -19.61 9.84
N ARG A 50 -4.89 -18.38 9.31
CA ARG A 50 -5.23 -17.15 10.08
C ARG A 50 -5.87 -16.05 9.25
N SER A 51 -7.01 -15.52 9.72
CA SER A 51 -7.68 -14.33 9.19
C SER A 51 -6.75 -13.11 9.09
N HIS A 52 -5.75 -13.02 9.98
CA HIS A 52 -4.72 -11.98 9.98
C HIS A 52 -3.92 -11.88 8.65
N ARG A 53 -3.85 -12.98 7.88
CA ARG A 53 -3.10 -13.02 6.61
C ARG A 53 -3.92 -12.70 5.36
N LEU A 54 -5.23 -12.52 5.48
CA LEU A 54 -6.10 -12.24 4.34
C LEU A 54 -5.73 -10.91 3.68
N GLY A 55 -5.49 -10.94 2.36
CA GLY A 55 -5.13 -9.75 1.58
C GLY A 55 -3.76 -9.16 1.93
N LEU A 56 -2.80 -9.95 2.43
CA LEU A 56 -1.41 -9.51 2.55
C LEU A 56 -0.69 -9.52 1.20
N LEU A 57 0.24 -8.59 1.05
CA LEU A 57 1.16 -8.54 -0.08
C LEU A 57 2.55 -9.07 0.32
N TRP A 58 3.25 -9.70 -0.60
CA TRP A 58 4.64 -10.09 -0.39
C TRP A 58 5.54 -8.85 -0.36
N VAL A 59 6.39 -8.78 0.66
CA VAL A 59 7.36 -7.69 0.84
C VAL A 59 8.75 -8.23 0.49
N PRO A 60 9.49 -7.60 -0.45
CA PRO A 60 10.86 -8.00 -0.77
C PRO A 60 11.78 -7.92 0.44
N SER A 61 12.73 -8.86 0.54
CA SER A 61 13.69 -8.91 1.64
C SER A 61 14.59 -7.68 1.67
N THR A 62 15.06 -7.29 2.85
CA THR A 62 15.99 -6.16 3.02
C THR A 62 17.29 -6.34 2.23
N SER A 63 17.74 -7.56 1.96
CA SER A 63 18.88 -7.82 1.07
C SER A 63 18.56 -7.51 -0.41
N GLN A 64 17.37 -7.89 -0.87
CA GLN A 64 16.86 -7.57 -2.22
C GLN A 64 16.64 -6.06 -2.40
N CYS A 65 16.24 -5.37 -1.34
CA CYS A 65 16.07 -3.92 -1.32
C CYS A 65 17.40 -3.14 -1.21
N ARG A 66 18.48 -3.75 -0.68
CA ARG A 66 19.79 -3.10 -0.44
C ARG A 66 20.67 -3.00 -1.68
N LEU A 67 20.49 -3.87 -2.67
CA LEU A 67 21.35 -3.97 -3.84
C LEU A 67 21.31 -2.76 -4.79
N ALA A 68 20.43 -1.76 -4.57
CA ALA A 68 20.53 -0.47 -5.25
C ALA A 68 19.82 0.66 -4.46
N GLY A 69 20.58 1.44 -3.70
CA GLY A 69 20.18 2.73 -3.11
C GLY A 69 18.68 2.90 -2.75
N PRO A 70 17.95 3.88 -3.32
CA PRO A 70 16.59 4.27 -2.92
C PRO A 70 15.47 3.24 -3.21
N ARG A 71 15.77 1.97 -3.54
CA ARG A 71 14.76 0.93 -3.81
C ARG A 71 13.78 0.70 -2.65
N GLY A 72 14.15 1.01 -1.41
CA GLY A 72 13.21 1.01 -0.28
C GLY A 72 12.01 1.95 -0.46
N ARG A 73 12.13 2.99 -1.29
CA ARG A 73 11.05 3.93 -1.64
C ARG A 73 10.32 3.57 -2.93
N ALA A 74 10.74 2.51 -3.63
CA ALA A 74 10.08 2.06 -4.84
C ALA A 74 8.66 1.57 -4.51
N PHE A 75 7.72 1.75 -5.45
CA PHE A 75 6.33 1.31 -5.26
C PHE A 75 6.24 -0.17 -4.89
N SER A 76 7.01 -1.04 -5.56
CA SER A 76 7.06 -2.50 -5.30
C SER A 76 7.54 -2.88 -3.89
N VAL A 77 8.07 -1.93 -3.10
CA VAL A 77 8.51 -2.14 -1.72
C VAL A 77 7.61 -1.35 -0.75
N ALA A 78 7.44 -0.05 -1.00
CA ALA A 78 6.68 0.82 -0.12
C ALA A 78 5.19 0.47 -0.08
N ALA A 79 4.59 0.10 -1.22
CA ALA A 79 3.17 -0.26 -1.29
C ALA A 79 2.83 -1.51 -0.45
N PRO A 80 3.52 -2.66 -0.59
CA PRO A 80 3.21 -3.83 0.23
C PRO A 80 3.53 -3.62 1.72
N VAL A 81 4.56 -2.83 2.05
CA VAL A 81 4.86 -2.48 3.46
C VAL A 81 3.72 -1.69 4.09
N LEU A 82 3.28 -0.60 3.45
CA LEU A 82 2.17 0.22 3.97
C LEU A 82 0.84 -0.54 3.98
N TRP A 83 0.58 -1.32 2.94
CA TRP A 83 -0.64 -2.11 2.85
C TRP A 83 -0.75 -3.14 3.98
N ASN A 84 0.35 -3.83 4.30
CA ASN A 84 0.36 -4.86 5.34
C ASN A 84 0.25 -4.29 6.76
N GLN A 85 0.49 -2.99 6.95
CA GLN A 85 0.25 -2.31 8.22
C GLN A 85 -1.24 -2.03 8.46
N LEU A 86 -2.10 -2.18 7.44
CA LEU A 86 -3.54 -1.98 7.59
C LEU A 86 -4.21 -3.13 8.36
N PRO A 87 -5.24 -2.83 9.18
CA PRO A 87 -6.08 -3.86 9.77
C PRO A 87 -6.72 -4.76 8.69
N PRO A 88 -6.91 -6.06 8.96
CA PRO A 88 -7.48 -6.98 7.99
C PRO A 88 -8.86 -6.52 7.48
N GLY A 89 -9.70 -5.96 8.35
CA GLY A 89 -11.02 -5.43 7.96
C GLY A 89 -10.96 -4.27 6.96
N VAL A 90 -9.87 -3.51 6.91
CA VAL A 90 -9.67 -2.42 5.93
C VAL A 90 -9.19 -2.98 4.59
N ARG A 91 -8.35 -4.02 4.61
CA ARG A 91 -7.81 -4.67 3.40
C ARG A 91 -8.86 -5.46 2.62
N THR A 92 -9.90 -5.94 3.28
CA THR A 92 -10.99 -6.71 2.67
C THR A 92 -12.15 -5.85 2.16
N ILE A 93 -12.06 -4.52 2.26
CA ILE A 93 -13.11 -3.61 1.78
C ILE A 93 -13.23 -3.72 0.25
N PRO A 94 -14.44 -3.95 -0.30
CA PRO A 94 -14.62 -4.16 -1.74
C PRO A 94 -14.68 -2.85 -2.55
N THR A 95 -14.94 -1.70 -1.91
CA THR A 95 -15.16 -0.43 -2.62
C THR A 95 -14.11 0.62 -2.25
N LEU A 96 -13.67 1.38 -3.27
CA LEU A 96 -12.69 2.45 -3.09
C LEU A 96 -13.20 3.54 -2.13
N LEU A 97 -14.50 3.85 -2.18
CA LEU A 97 -15.08 4.90 -1.35
C LEU A 97 -15.05 4.53 0.14
N ALA A 98 -15.45 3.30 0.49
CA ALA A 98 -15.37 2.82 1.86
C ALA A 98 -13.91 2.69 2.31
N PHE A 99 -13.01 2.26 1.42
CA PHE A 99 -11.58 2.17 1.72
C PHE A 99 -11.00 3.54 2.08
N ARG A 100 -11.25 4.58 1.26
CA ARG A 100 -10.77 5.96 1.51
C ARG A 100 -11.29 6.60 2.80
N LYS A 101 -12.42 6.13 3.31
CA LYS A 101 -12.98 6.59 4.61
C LYS A 101 -12.35 5.85 5.80
N ALA A 102 -11.83 4.65 5.57
CA ALA A 102 -11.30 3.77 6.61
C ALA A 102 -9.79 3.95 6.87
N ILE A 103 -9.07 4.60 5.94
CA ILE A 103 -7.65 4.98 6.05
C ILE A 103 -7.50 6.49 6.26
#